data_AF-A0A109D731-F1
#
_entry.id   AF-A0A109D731-F1
#
_cell.length_a   1.000
_cell.length_b   1.000
_cell.length_c   1.000
_cell.angle_alpha   90.00
_cell.angle_beta   90.00
_cell.angle_gamma   90.00
#
_symmetry.space_group_name_H-M   'P 1'
#
loop_
_entity.id
_entity.type
_entity.pdbx_description
1 polymer ?
#
loop_
_entity_poly.entity_id
_entity_poly.type
_entity_poly.pdbx_seq_one_letter_code
_entity_poly.pdbx_strand_id
1 'polypeptide(L)'
;MKVMKNPVTWLVAFALQGCVTAPDTPQQPEVPPATLDEPLSIQPQTFIMRGQVVVGHESRTFTPCGSQQQYWLDLSPELALEAQGLATRPYQALYGELIGHLTVPSQTGYNADFTARFVVDQVNILTAENPDRCDQPLRSTRVFGNEPFWSATFDKDQLKYTKMGEQPQRLNIKSSRTTPSTRDYQLEGQSAQGELNLTKESCSDGMSDSIYGWEAKLNLNDSKYNGCATVSNQDPTLDWSGLYFASSTQNSGFSINLELNDDHSAITTYSYSNGDPSIVEQGFWQQLNQNQVQVVMTRHQQQYLLSERIFTLDNGKLVAEKEKVGNVVYPIANGGLVLFEAKSKQAQVNATTNVDLAAKQINSSDQLDPKVDQAIREYFKINNTSPDNTKYRWLTYDLNGDGKEELFAQLDWCGSGGCTLLIFENHQDNWRFNSRVTLVKGDIRLGKTQNHGWQDLIFNVSGGGAEPAKHTLSYTGVSYPLNPSVAPVADDADISDVVLFADGVSPAQSGVKL
;
A
#
# COMPACT_ATOMS: atom_id res chain seq x y z
N MET A 1 -78.77 14.29 52.41
CA MET A 1 -78.14 12.94 52.34
C MET A 1 -77.32 12.85 51.07
N LYS A 2 -76.00 12.65 51.23
CA LYS A 2 -74.97 12.16 50.30
C LYS A 2 -75.13 12.40 48.78
N VAL A 3 -74.34 13.34 48.28
CA VAL A 3 -73.87 13.43 46.89
C VAL A 3 -72.51 12.73 46.81
N MET A 4 -72.38 11.69 45.97
CA MET A 4 -71.10 11.12 45.49
C MET A 4 -71.26 10.94 43.97
N LYS A 5 -70.66 11.80 43.13
CA LYS A 5 -69.30 11.71 42.55
C LYS A 5 -68.99 10.36 41.90
N ASN A 6 -68.97 10.35 40.56
CA ASN A 6 -68.12 9.50 39.75
C ASN A 6 -67.85 10.19 38.40
N PRO A 7 -66.65 10.74 38.14
CA PRO A 7 -66.16 10.98 36.80
C PRO A 7 -65.24 9.82 36.38
N VAL A 8 -65.52 9.24 35.22
CA VAL A 8 -64.63 8.28 34.54
C VAL A 8 -63.51 9.07 33.88
N THR A 9 -62.32 9.00 34.46
CA THR A 9 -61.10 9.58 33.90
C THR A 9 -60.42 8.55 33.01
N TRP A 10 -60.29 8.84 31.71
CA TRP A 10 -59.47 8.07 30.78
C TRP A 10 -57.99 8.33 31.09
N LEU A 11 -57.28 7.30 31.55
CA LEU A 11 -55.82 7.30 31.72
C LEU A 11 -55.17 7.07 30.35
N VAL A 12 -54.59 8.14 29.79
CA VAL A 12 -53.68 8.07 28.66
C VAL A 12 -52.34 7.55 29.16
N ALA A 13 -51.98 6.33 28.78
CA ALA A 13 -50.67 5.76 29.05
C ALA A 13 -49.62 6.39 28.12
N PHE A 14 -48.74 7.22 28.69
CA PHE A 14 -47.53 7.67 28.01
C PHE A 14 -46.55 6.51 27.90
N ALA A 15 -46.35 6.01 26.68
CA ALA A 15 -45.24 5.12 26.37
C ALA A 15 -43.93 5.95 26.37
N LEU A 16 -43.14 5.81 27.43
CA LEU A 16 -41.75 6.25 27.45
C LEU A 16 -40.96 5.38 26.47
N GLN A 17 -40.67 5.91 25.27
CA GLN A 17 -39.63 5.36 24.42
C GLN A 17 -38.27 5.66 25.06
N GLY A 18 -37.77 4.71 25.84
CA GLY A 18 -36.38 4.73 26.29
C GLY A 18 -35.48 4.41 25.10
N CYS A 19 -34.69 5.38 24.64
CA CYS A 19 -33.56 5.14 23.76
C CYS A 19 -32.59 4.22 24.49
N VAL A 20 -32.50 2.96 24.07
CA VAL A 20 -31.41 2.06 24.47
C VAL A 20 -30.17 2.56 23.75
N THR A 21 -29.36 3.37 24.43
CA THR A 21 -27.99 3.65 24.01
C THR A 21 -27.25 2.32 24.00
N ALA A 22 -26.71 1.92 22.84
CA ALA A 22 -25.77 0.83 22.76
C ALA A 22 -24.65 1.07 23.79
N PRO A 23 -24.17 0.03 24.48
CA PRO A 23 -23.02 0.20 25.37
C PRO A 23 -21.86 0.75 24.53
N ASP A 24 -21.34 1.91 24.94
CA ASP A 24 -20.10 2.47 24.40
C ASP A 24 -19.07 1.35 24.41
N THR A 25 -18.64 0.95 23.21
CA THR A 25 -17.42 0.17 23.08
C THR A 25 -16.34 1.04 23.69
N PRO A 26 -15.59 0.61 24.72
CA PRO A 26 -14.55 1.45 25.30
C PRO A 26 -13.63 1.89 24.17
N GLN A 27 -13.65 3.19 23.84
CA GLN A 27 -12.66 3.77 22.94
C GLN A 27 -11.32 3.53 23.61
N GLN A 28 -10.58 2.56 23.09
CA GLN A 28 -9.19 2.37 23.43
C GLN A 28 -8.50 3.71 23.15
N PRO A 29 -7.78 4.31 24.11
CA PRO A 29 -7.18 5.62 23.91
C PRO A 29 -6.32 5.59 22.65
N GLU A 30 -6.63 6.47 21.69
CA GLU A 30 -5.83 6.61 20.46
C GLU A 30 -4.39 6.91 20.88
N VAL A 31 -3.49 5.98 20.57
CA VAL A 31 -2.05 6.19 20.76
C VAL A 31 -1.67 7.40 19.90
N PRO A 32 -0.96 8.40 20.44
CA PRO A 32 -0.55 9.55 19.63
C PRO A 32 0.24 9.09 18.40
N PRO A 33 0.09 9.79 17.26
CA PRO A 33 0.80 9.44 16.04
C PRO A 33 2.33 9.51 16.26
N ALA A 34 3.05 8.60 15.62
CA ALA A 34 4.51 8.59 15.63
C ALA A 34 5.04 9.84 14.92
N THR A 35 6.12 10.41 15.46
CA THR A 35 6.76 11.62 14.94
C THR A 35 8.29 11.54 15.04
N LEU A 36 8.96 12.17 14.07
CA LEU A 36 10.42 12.28 14.04
C LEU A 36 10.99 13.13 15.18
N ASP A 37 10.20 14.04 15.76
CA ASP A 37 10.64 14.87 16.90
C ASP A 37 10.66 14.09 18.23
N GLU A 38 9.91 13.00 18.31
CA GLU A 38 9.86 12.11 19.46
C GLU A 38 10.24 10.68 19.04
N PRO A 39 11.54 10.37 18.88
CA PRO A 39 11.97 9.07 18.33
C PRO A 39 11.44 7.85 19.08
N LEU A 40 11.14 7.98 20.38
CA LEU A 40 10.55 6.90 21.18
C LEU A 40 9.10 6.56 20.78
N SER A 41 8.39 7.47 20.11
CA SER A 41 7.06 7.22 19.55
C SER A 41 7.10 6.30 18.32
N ILE A 42 8.27 6.16 17.68
CA ILE A 42 8.47 5.33 16.48
C ILE A 42 8.68 3.89 16.94
N GLN A 43 7.56 3.16 17.06
CA GLN A 43 7.54 1.74 17.42
C GLN A 43 6.99 0.95 16.23
N PRO A 44 7.86 0.34 15.40
CA PRO A 44 7.41 -0.47 14.28
C PRO A 44 6.53 -1.64 14.73
N GLN A 45 5.49 -1.90 13.96
CA GLN A 45 4.72 -3.13 14.12
C GLN A 45 5.51 -4.29 13.53
N THR A 46 5.44 -5.44 14.21
CA THR A 46 6.04 -6.66 13.66
C THR A 46 5.19 -7.19 12.51
N PHE A 47 5.86 -7.72 11.50
CA PHE A 47 5.26 -8.31 10.31
C PHE A 47 5.93 -9.66 10.02
N ILE A 48 5.29 -10.49 9.19
CA ILE A 48 5.75 -11.84 8.89
C ILE A 48 6.31 -11.91 7.47
N MET A 49 7.58 -12.26 7.34
CA MET A 49 8.17 -12.58 6.04
C MET A 49 8.47 -14.06 5.92
N ARG A 50 8.23 -14.59 4.73
CA ARG A 50 8.58 -15.95 4.33
C ARG A 50 9.80 -15.88 3.43
N GLY A 51 10.75 -16.80 3.58
CA GLY A 51 11.97 -16.73 2.80
C GLY A 51 12.98 -17.81 3.09
N GLN A 52 14.08 -17.74 2.37
CA GLN A 52 15.25 -18.57 2.58
C GLN A 52 16.10 -17.99 3.70
N VAL A 53 16.40 -18.81 4.70
CA VAL A 53 17.24 -18.49 5.86
C VAL A 53 18.56 -19.24 5.73
N VAL A 54 19.68 -18.55 5.91
CA VAL A 54 21.00 -19.18 6.05
C VAL A 54 21.62 -18.68 7.35
N VAL A 55 21.95 -19.61 8.24
CA VAL A 55 22.61 -19.30 9.52
C VAL A 55 23.93 -20.05 9.58
N GLY A 56 25.03 -19.29 9.62
CA GLY A 56 26.36 -19.81 9.84
C GLY A 56 27.13 -19.03 10.91
N HIS A 57 28.42 -19.36 11.04
CA HIS A 57 29.29 -18.74 12.03
C HIS A 57 29.59 -17.27 11.70
N GLU A 58 29.75 -16.94 10.42
CA GLU A 58 30.16 -15.60 9.94
C GLU A 58 29.08 -14.87 9.13
N SER A 59 28.06 -15.59 8.66
CA SER A 59 27.00 -15.02 7.83
C SER A 59 25.62 -15.48 8.28
N ARG A 60 24.69 -14.53 8.37
CA ARG A 60 23.29 -14.76 8.74
C ARG A 60 22.43 -13.93 7.82
N THR A 61 21.72 -14.60 6.92
CA THR A 61 20.99 -13.92 5.85
C THR A 61 19.57 -14.41 5.74
N PHE A 62 18.67 -13.50 5.39
CA PHE A 62 17.31 -13.79 5.04
C PHE A 62 16.98 -13.21 3.67
N THR A 63 16.51 -14.07 2.77
CA THR A 63 16.08 -13.68 1.42
C THR A 63 14.58 -13.91 1.33
N PRO A 64 13.74 -12.85 1.32
CA PRO A 64 12.31 -13.01 1.19
C PRO A 64 11.91 -13.78 -0.08
N CYS A 65 10.84 -14.55 -0.02
CA CYS A 65 10.33 -15.28 -1.16
C CYS A 65 9.98 -14.32 -2.30
N GLY A 66 10.45 -14.62 -3.52
CA GLY A 66 10.22 -13.78 -4.71
C GLY A 66 11.10 -12.52 -4.80
N SER A 67 12.00 -12.31 -3.84
CA SER A 67 12.88 -11.15 -3.80
C SER A 67 14.32 -11.47 -4.24
N GLN A 68 15.00 -10.45 -4.78
CA GLN A 68 16.45 -10.44 -4.96
C GLN A 68 17.17 -9.72 -3.82
N GLN A 69 16.42 -9.09 -2.92
CA GLN A 69 16.95 -8.44 -1.73
C GLN A 69 17.32 -9.47 -0.69
N GLN A 70 18.40 -9.15 0.02
CA GLN A 70 18.84 -9.91 1.17
C GLN A 70 18.90 -8.98 2.38
N TYR A 71 18.43 -9.46 3.52
CA TYR A 71 18.52 -8.80 4.81
C TYR A 71 19.54 -9.53 5.69
N TRP A 72 20.24 -8.76 6.51
CA TRP A 72 21.03 -9.34 7.58
C TRP A 72 20.06 -9.86 8.64
N LEU A 73 20.16 -11.14 8.96
CA LEU A 73 19.25 -11.78 9.90
C LEU A 73 19.78 -11.65 11.33
N ASP A 74 19.08 -10.89 12.15
CA ASP A 74 19.42 -10.70 13.56
C ASP A 74 18.56 -11.63 14.43
N LEU A 75 19.24 -12.62 15.02
CA LEU A 75 18.66 -13.69 15.83
C LEU A 75 19.20 -13.58 17.25
N SER A 76 18.38 -13.90 18.25
CA SER A 76 18.89 -14.12 19.60
C SER A 76 19.93 -15.25 19.61
N PRO A 77 20.88 -15.27 20.57
CA PRO A 77 21.87 -16.34 20.67
C PRO A 77 21.24 -17.74 20.73
N GLU A 78 20.13 -17.88 21.47
CA GLU A 78 19.41 -19.14 21.62
C GLU A 78 18.82 -19.59 20.28
N LEU A 79 18.11 -18.70 19.60
CA LEU A 79 17.50 -19.01 18.30
C LEU A 79 18.55 -19.29 17.21
N ALA A 80 19.70 -18.61 17.26
CA ALA A 80 20.80 -18.89 16.34
C ALA A 80 21.37 -20.31 16.54
N LEU A 81 21.48 -20.78 17.78
CA LEU A 81 21.91 -22.15 18.09
C LEU A 81 20.88 -23.17 17.64
N GLU A 82 19.59 -22.92 17.91
CA GLU A 82 18.50 -23.79 17.45
C GLU A 82 18.46 -23.90 15.92
N ALA A 83 18.55 -22.77 15.20
CA ALA A 83 18.58 -22.73 13.74
C ALA A 83 19.79 -23.47 13.15
N GLN A 84 20.97 -23.33 13.77
CA GLN A 84 22.16 -24.09 13.35
C GLN A 84 22.00 -25.59 13.60
N GLY A 85 21.29 -25.98 14.65
CA GLY A 85 20.99 -27.39 14.97
C GLY A 85 20.07 -28.06 13.95
N LEU A 86 19.22 -27.31 13.25
CA LEU A 86 18.38 -27.83 12.17
C LEU A 86 19.17 -28.16 10.90
N ALA A 87 20.27 -27.45 10.64
CA ALA A 87 21.06 -27.62 9.44
C ALA A 87 21.94 -28.87 9.54
N THR A 88 21.82 -29.77 8.56
CA THR A 88 22.66 -30.99 8.45
C THR A 88 24.03 -30.71 7.81
N ARG A 89 24.19 -29.54 7.19
CA ARG A 89 25.43 -29.09 6.53
C ARG A 89 25.68 -27.61 6.84
N PRO A 90 26.96 -27.17 6.92
CA PRO A 90 27.28 -25.75 7.08
C PRO A 90 26.62 -24.91 6.00
N TYR A 91 25.99 -23.80 6.40
CA TYR A 91 25.31 -22.87 5.50
C TYR A 91 24.20 -23.50 4.65
N GLN A 92 23.61 -24.62 5.09
CA GLN A 92 22.42 -25.17 4.46
C GLN A 92 21.29 -24.14 4.50
N ALA A 93 20.64 -23.94 3.35
CA ALA A 93 19.44 -23.14 3.26
C ALA A 93 18.30 -23.80 4.03
N LEU A 94 17.65 -23.03 4.89
CA LEU A 94 16.41 -23.37 5.59
C LEU A 94 15.28 -22.56 4.97
N TYR A 95 14.05 -23.05 5.11
CA TYR A 95 12.87 -22.22 4.91
C TYR A 95 12.42 -21.65 6.25
N GLY A 96 12.21 -20.33 6.30
CA GLY A 96 11.73 -19.63 7.48
C GLY A 96 10.51 -18.78 7.18
N GLU A 97 9.56 -18.80 8.11
CA GLU A 97 8.51 -17.80 8.24
C GLU A 97 8.78 -17.08 9.56
N LEU A 98 9.24 -15.84 9.46
CA LEU A 98 9.83 -15.11 10.58
C LEU A 98 9.03 -13.82 10.81
N ILE A 99 8.72 -13.57 12.08
CA ILE A 99 7.99 -12.39 12.53
C ILE A 99 9.00 -11.45 13.20
N GLY A 100 9.03 -10.21 12.75
CA GLY A 100 10.06 -9.27 13.18
C GLY A 100 9.82 -7.85 12.70
N HIS A 101 10.85 -7.03 12.84
CA HIS A 101 10.88 -5.66 12.36
C HIS A 101 12.24 -5.34 11.72
N LEU A 102 12.30 -4.26 10.94
CA LEU A 102 13.51 -3.83 10.25
C LEU A 102 14.21 -2.71 11.03
N THR A 103 15.53 -2.76 11.01
CA THR A 103 16.40 -1.73 11.59
C THR A 103 17.53 -1.39 10.64
N VAL A 104 18.13 -0.22 10.85
CA VAL A 104 19.28 0.21 10.06
C VAL A 104 20.47 -0.75 10.21
N PRO A 105 21.20 -1.05 9.12
CA PRO A 105 22.45 -1.80 9.20
C PRO A 105 23.51 -0.99 9.96
N SER A 106 24.59 -1.62 10.43
CA SER A 106 25.70 -0.85 10.97
C SER A 106 26.49 -0.16 9.86
N GLN A 107 27.11 0.97 10.19
CA GLN A 107 27.91 1.74 9.23
C GLN A 107 29.21 1.03 8.82
N THR A 108 29.63 0.02 9.58
CA THR A 108 30.84 -0.77 9.37
C THR A 108 30.56 -2.25 9.65
N GLY A 109 31.44 -3.14 9.17
CA GLY A 109 31.35 -4.58 9.42
C GLY A 109 30.60 -5.36 8.34
N TYR A 110 30.41 -6.67 8.59
CA TYR A 110 29.92 -7.64 7.60
C TYR A 110 28.48 -7.42 7.11
N ASN A 111 27.70 -6.62 7.83
CA ASN A 111 26.30 -6.31 7.54
C ASN A 111 26.09 -4.89 6.96
N ALA A 112 27.16 -4.10 6.75
CA ALA A 112 27.06 -2.73 6.22
C ALA A 112 26.53 -2.67 4.78
N ASP A 113 26.69 -3.76 4.03
CA ASP A 113 26.27 -3.86 2.64
C ASP A 113 24.80 -4.28 2.46
N PHE A 114 24.07 -4.53 3.55
CA PHE A 114 22.66 -4.91 3.49
C PHE A 114 21.75 -3.69 3.49
N THR A 115 20.60 -3.79 2.83
CA THR A 115 19.59 -2.73 2.81
C THR A 115 19.05 -2.45 4.22
N ALA A 116 18.86 -3.51 5.01
CA ALA A 116 18.39 -3.47 6.39
C ALA A 116 18.82 -4.72 7.18
N ARG A 117 18.68 -4.65 8.50
CA ARG A 117 18.71 -5.81 9.40
C ARG A 117 17.29 -6.20 9.76
N PHE A 118 16.96 -7.48 9.62
CA PHE A 118 15.69 -8.03 10.08
C PHE A 118 15.86 -8.65 11.46
N VAL A 119 15.30 -7.98 12.47
CA VAL A 119 15.33 -8.41 13.87
C VAL A 119 14.18 -9.38 14.09
N VAL A 120 14.50 -10.63 14.41
CA VAL A 120 13.49 -11.67 14.60
C VAL A 120 12.96 -11.62 16.03
N ASP A 121 11.70 -11.22 16.15
CA ASP A 121 10.95 -11.23 17.41
C ASP A 121 10.28 -12.59 17.69
N GLN A 122 10.04 -13.38 16.63
CA GLN A 122 9.46 -14.71 16.71
C GLN A 122 9.66 -15.53 15.42
N VAL A 123 9.85 -16.84 15.58
CA VAL A 123 9.73 -17.81 14.49
C VAL A 123 8.27 -18.22 14.37
N ASN A 124 7.67 -18.25 13.18
CA ASN A 124 6.42 -18.97 12.94
C ASN A 124 6.70 -20.43 12.60
N ILE A 125 7.59 -20.67 11.63
CA ILE A 125 8.22 -21.95 11.35
C ILE A 125 9.64 -21.73 10.84
N LEU A 126 10.57 -22.60 11.21
CA LEU A 126 11.91 -22.71 10.61
C LEU A 126 12.20 -24.19 10.35
N THR A 127 12.55 -24.58 9.12
CA THR A 127 12.64 -26.00 8.74
C THR A 127 13.75 -26.29 7.73
N ALA A 128 14.40 -27.44 7.91
CA ALA A 128 15.40 -27.97 6.98
C ALA A 128 14.83 -29.03 6.00
N GLU A 129 13.64 -29.59 6.26
CA GLU A 129 13.11 -30.76 5.55
C GLU A 129 12.81 -30.50 4.07
N ASN A 130 12.34 -29.29 3.77
CA ASN A 130 12.06 -28.86 2.41
C ASN A 130 12.27 -27.34 2.37
N PRO A 131 13.46 -26.86 1.98
CA PRO A 131 13.75 -25.43 1.93
C PRO A 131 13.07 -24.72 0.76
N ASP A 132 12.66 -25.44 -0.29
CA ASP A 132 12.03 -24.89 -1.49
C ASP A 132 10.51 -24.74 -1.31
N ARG A 133 10.10 -23.92 -0.34
CA ARG A 133 8.68 -23.68 0.00
C ARG A 133 8.15 -22.32 -0.46
N CYS A 134 8.96 -21.48 -1.10
CA CYS A 134 8.52 -20.16 -1.55
C CYS A 134 7.40 -20.19 -2.58
N ASP A 135 7.29 -21.26 -3.38
CA ASP A 135 6.22 -21.44 -4.36
C ASP A 135 4.91 -21.96 -3.75
N GLN A 136 4.88 -22.21 -2.43
CA GLN A 136 3.68 -22.71 -1.76
C GLN A 136 2.69 -21.58 -1.51
N PRO A 137 1.37 -21.85 -1.65
CA PRO A 137 0.35 -20.86 -1.39
C PRO A 137 0.40 -20.41 0.08
N LEU A 138 -0.08 -19.19 0.33
CA LEU A 138 -0.30 -18.70 1.68
C LEU A 138 -1.19 -19.67 2.45
N ARG A 139 -0.90 -19.82 3.74
CA ARG A 139 -1.55 -20.74 4.66
C ARG A 139 -2.14 -19.97 5.82
N SER A 140 -3.38 -20.32 6.14
CA SER A 140 -4.02 -19.89 7.36
C SER A 140 -3.37 -20.53 8.58
N THR A 141 -3.68 -19.99 9.76
CA THR A 141 -3.28 -20.57 11.05
C THR A 141 -3.62 -22.06 11.11
N ARG A 142 -2.67 -22.87 11.57
CA ARG A 142 -2.80 -24.32 11.68
C ARG A 142 -2.25 -24.79 13.01
N VAL A 143 -2.94 -25.76 13.61
CA VAL A 143 -2.52 -26.47 14.83
C VAL A 143 -2.46 -27.96 14.52
N PHE A 144 -1.50 -28.67 15.11
CA PHE A 144 -1.33 -30.11 14.87
C PHE A 144 -0.53 -30.77 15.97
N GLY A 145 -0.72 -32.08 16.15
CA GLY A 145 0.07 -32.89 17.07
C GLY A 145 0.09 -34.36 16.65
N ASN A 146 1.03 -35.11 17.21
CA ASN A 146 1.40 -36.44 16.72
C ASN A 146 0.92 -37.60 17.58
N GLU A 147 0.54 -37.37 18.84
CA GLU A 147 0.10 -38.42 19.76
C GLU A 147 -1.23 -38.06 20.47
N PRO A 148 -2.40 -38.47 19.93
CA PRO A 148 -2.60 -39.09 18.60
C PRO A 148 -2.36 -38.10 17.45
N PHE A 149 -2.36 -38.55 16.19
CA PHE A 149 -2.26 -37.64 15.04
C PHE A 149 -3.56 -36.83 14.86
N TRP A 150 -3.47 -35.52 15.02
CA TRP A 150 -4.57 -34.58 14.84
C TRP A 150 -4.09 -33.27 14.19
N SER A 151 -4.99 -32.57 13.53
CA SER A 151 -4.75 -31.19 13.09
C SER A 151 -6.04 -30.40 13.00
N ALA A 152 -5.95 -29.08 13.15
CA ALA A 152 -7.01 -28.18 12.79
C ALA A 152 -6.46 -26.99 12.01
N THR A 153 -7.18 -26.57 10.97
CA THR A 153 -6.83 -25.40 10.15
C THR A 153 -7.93 -24.37 10.25
N PHE A 154 -7.57 -23.12 10.46
CA PHE A 154 -8.51 -22.00 10.49
C PHE A 154 -9.03 -21.70 9.09
N ASP A 155 -10.35 -21.57 8.98
CA ASP A 155 -11.10 -21.18 7.78
C ASP A 155 -12.13 -20.14 8.22
N LYS A 156 -11.73 -18.86 8.17
CA LYS A 156 -12.49 -17.71 8.66
C LYS A 156 -12.92 -17.86 10.13
N ASP A 157 -14.21 -17.98 10.40
CA ASP A 157 -14.85 -18.14 11.70
C ASP A 157 -14.97 -19.61 12.14
N GLN A 158 -14.35 -20.54 11.41
CA GLN A 158 -14.40 -21.97 11.68
C GLN A 158 -13.00 -22.60 11.72
N LEU A 159 -12.90 -23.72 12.42
CA LEU A 159 -11.77 -24.64 12.35
C LEU A 159 -12.22 -25.91 11.65
N LYS A 160 -11.47 -26.32 10.63
CA LYS A 160 -11.56 -27.66 10.05
C LYS A 160 -10.65 -28.59 10.85
N TYR A 161 -11.25 -29.34 11.78
CA TYR A 161 -10.56 -30.33 12.61
C TYR A 161 -10.53 -31.70 11.93
N THR A 162 -9.39 -32.38 12.04
CA THR A 162 -9.15 -33.71 11.50
C THR A 162 -8.38 -34.54 12.50
N LYS A 163 -8.78 -35.79 12.69
CA LYS A 163 -8.05 -36.78 13.49
C LYS A 163 -7.91 -38.06 12.69
N MET A 164 -6.75 -38.71 12.82
CA MET A 164 -6.48 -39.94 12.09
C MET A 164 -7.54 -41.01 12.42
N GLY A 165 -8.16 -41.57 11.38
CA GLY A 165 -9.21 -42.58 11.51
C GLY A 165 -10.63 -42.03 11.70
N GLU A 166 -10.81 -40.72 11.76
CA GLU A 166 -12.11 -40.06 11.92
C GLU A 166 -12.44 -39.15 10.73
N GLN A 167 -13.73 -38.84 10.53
CA GLN A 167 -14.15 -37.88 9.50
C GLN A 167 -13.84 -36.44 9.93
N PRO A 168 -13.44 -35.54 9.01
CA PRO A 168 -13.24 -34.14 9.33
C PRO A 168 -14.48 -33.48 9.95
N GLN A 169 -14.28 -32.67 10.99
CA GLN A 169 -15.33 -31.93 11.67
C GLN A 169 -15.12 -30.42 11.50
N ARG A 170 -16.21 -29.65 11.47
CA ARG A 170 -16.18 -28.19 11.51
C ARG A 170 -16.55 -27.72 12.91
N LEU A 171 -15.72 -26.84 13.47
CA LEU A 171 -15.91 -26.22 14.77
C LEU A 171 -16.01 -24.71 14.59
N ASN A 172 -17.12 -24.09 14.97
CA ASN A 172 -17.29 -22.65 14.93
C ASN A 172 -16.51 -21.99 16.09
N ILE A 173 -15.89 -20.85 15.82
CA ILE A 173 -15.28 -20.00 16.85
C ILE A 173 -16.38 -19.13 17.46
N LYS A 174 -16.77 -19.39 18.71
CA LYS A 174 -17.81 -18.64 19.42
C LYS A 174 -17.28 -17.35 20.03
N SER A 175 -16.04 -17.38 20.49
CA SER A 175 -15.32 -16.22 20.98
C SER A 175 -13.81 -16.47 20.89
N SER A 176 -13.06 -15.37 20.83
CA SER A 176 -11.60 -15.40 20.83
C SER A 176 -11.04 -14.29 21.72
N ARG A 177 -9.93 -14.57 22.39
CA ARG A 177 -9.10 -13.59 23.08
C ARG A 177 -7.67 -13.77 22.61
N THR A 178 -7.08 -12.71 22.07
CA THR A 178 -5.71 -12.75 21.54
C THR A 178 -4.86 -11.68 22.19
N THR A 179 -3.66 -12.07 22.61
CA THR A 179 -2.60 -11.19 23.09
C THR A 179 -1.33 -11.44 22.25
N PRO A 180 -0.25 -10.65 22.42
CA PRO A 180 1.02 -10.94 21.75
C PRO A 180 1.63 -12.31 22.09
N SER A 181 1.27 -12.92 23.22
CA SER A 181 1.85 -14.19 23.70
C SER A 181 0.85 -15.35 23.83
N THR A 182 -0.46 -15.08 23.79
CA THR A 182 -1.50 -16.11 23.93
C THR A 182 -2.65 -15.91 22.95
N ARG A 183 -3.29 -17.01 22.52
CA ARG A 183 -4.52 -16.98 21.73
C ARG A 183 -5.47 -18.05 22.24
N ASP A 184 -6.62 -17.61 22.76
CA ASP A 184 -7.63 -18.45 23.38
C ASP A 184 -8.90 -18.42 22.53
N TYR A 185 -9.43 -19.60 22.18
CA TYR A 185 -10.61 -19.76 21.34
C TYR A 185 -11.62 -20.68 22.02
N GLN A 186 -12.88 -20.27 22.06
CA GLN A 186 -14.00 -21.12 22.45
C GLN A 186 -14.66 -21.70 21.19
N LEU A 187 -14.81 -23.03 21.15
CA LEU A 187 -15.18 -23.79 19.97
C LEU A 187 -16.50 -24.54 20.18
N GLU A 188 -17.35 -24.54 19.14
CA GLU A 188 -18.61 -25.27 19.12
C GLU A 188 -18.85 -25.91 17.74
N GLY A 189 -19.01 -27.23 17.71
CA GLY A 189 -19.41 -28.01 16.55
C GLY A 189 -20.69 -28.80 16.81
N GLN A 190 -21.16 -29.52 15.80
CA GLN A 190 -22.42 -30.28 15.86
C GLN A 190 -22.48 -31.35 16.97
N SER A 191 -21.32 -31.88 17.38
CA SER A 191 -21.22 -32.91 18.43
C SER A 191 -19.98 -32.75 19.31
N ALA A 192 -19.37 -31.56 19.28
CA ALA A 192 -18.14 -31.27 20.01
C ALA A 192 -18.16 -29.83 20.52
N GLN A 193 -17.79 -29.63 21.77
CA GLN A 193 -17.54 -28.32 22.36
C GLN A 193 -16.15 -28.32 22.97
N GLY A 194 -15.49 -27.17 23.02
CA GLY A 194 -14.15 -27.14 23.57
C GLY A 194 -13.45 -25.81 23.48
N GLU A 195 -12.15 -25.87 23.73
CA GLU A 195 -11.26 -24.72 23.77
C GLU A 195 -9.93 -25.03 23.09
N LEU A 196 -9.38 -24.05 22.38
CA LEU A 196 -8.04 -24.09 21.82
C LEU A 196 -7.23 -22.94 22.42
N ASN A 197 -6.10 -23.27 23.02
CA ASN A 197 -5.17 -22.33 23.63
C ASN A 197 -3.84 -22.43 22.88
N LEU A 198 -3.33 -21.30 22.38
CA LEU A 198 -2.00 -21.19 21.78
C LEU A 198 -1.12 -20.33 22.66
N THR A 199 0.10 -20.78 22.94
CA THR A 199 1.10 -20.03 23.71
C THR A 199 2.34 -19.82 22.85
N LYS A 200 2.84 -18.58 22.82
CA LYS A 200 4.08 -18.21 22.12
C LYS A 200 5.28 -18.85 22.84
N GLU A 201 5.72 -19.99 22.33
CA GLU A 201 6.84 -20.77 22.84
C GLU A 201 7.39 -21.65 21.71
N SER A 202 8.70 -21.91 21.71
CA SER A 202 9.35 -22.77 20.73
C SER A 202 8.81 -24.19 20.86
N CYS A 203 8.27 -24.75 19.79
CA CYS A 203 7.67 -26.07 19.75
C CYS A 203 8.34 -26.92 18.67
N SER A 204 8.70 -28.15 19.01
CA SER A 204 9.16 -29.15 18.05
C SER A 204 8.24 -30.36 18.13
N ASP A 205 7.97 -30.95 16.98
CA ASP A 205 7.10 -32.14 16.89
C ASP A 205 7.87 -33.46 17.09
N GLY A 206 9.18 -33.37 17.38
CA GLY A 206 10.10 -34.46 17.70
C GLY A 206 10.43 -35.40 16.54
N MET A 207 9.81 -35.19 15.38
CA MET A 207 9.94 -36.06 14.20
C MET A 207 10.41 -35.31 12.95
N SER A 208 10.29 -33.98 12.93
CA SER A 208 10.74 -33.13 11.84
C SER A 208 11.96 -32.31 12.23
N ASP A 209 12.81 -32.02 11.24
CA ASP A 209 13.86 -31.00 11.36
C ASP A 209 13.23 -29.60 11.25
N SER A 210 12.27 -29.31 12.14
CA SER A 210 11.50 -28.06 12.17
C SER A 210 11.27 -27.54 13.58
N ILE A 211 11.27 -26.22 13.69
CA ILE A 211 10.87 -25.45 14.87
C ILE A 211 9.61 -24.66 14.51
N TYR A 212 8.64 -24.67 15.42
CA TYR A 212 7.38 -23.96 15.31
C TYR A 212 7.25 -22.91 16.42
N GLY A 213 6.61 -21.80 16.12
CA GLY A 213 6.55 -20.63 17.01
C GLY A 213 5.58 -20.67 18.17
N TRP A 214 4.76 -21.70 18.23
CA TRP A 214 3.62 -21.78 19.11
C TRP A 214 3.39 -23.21 19.59
N GLU A 215 3.12 -23.36 20.87
CA GLU A 215 2.50 -24.55 21.43
C GLU A 215 0.97 -24.47 21.30
N ALA A 216 0.32 -25.61 21.10
CA ALA A 216 -1.12 -25.75 21.01
C ALA A 216 -1.66 -26.74 22.03
N LYS A 217 -2.70 -26.32 22.76
CA LYS A 217 -3.50 -27.19 23.64
C LYS A 217 -4.95 -27.13 23.22
N LEU A 218 -5.49 -28.26 22.77
CA LEU A 218 -6.87 -28.40 22.33
C LEU A 218 -7.61 -29.35 23.27
N ASN A 219 -8.67 -28.86 23.91
CA ASN A 219 -9.59 -29.66 24.68
C ASN A 219 -10.91 -29.75 23.90
N LEU A 220 -11.31 -30.95 23.47
CA LEU A 220 -12.60 -31.20 22.80
C LEU A 220 -13.37 -32.27 23.57
N ASN A 221 -14.52 -31.90 24.12
CA ASN A 221 -15.28 -32.72 25.05
C ASN A 221 -14.35 -33.20 26.18
N ASP A 222 -14.16 -34.51 26.36
CA ASP A 222 -13.26 -35.09 27.37
C ASP A 222 -11.83 -35.36 26.85
N SER A 223 -11.57 -35.11 25.56
CA SER A 223 -10.26 -35.38 24.94
C SER A 223 -9.34 -34.17 25.05
N LYS A 224 -8.08 -34.41 25.40
CA LYS A 224 -7.03 -33.39 25.49
C LYS A 224 -5.92 -33.70 24.50
N TYR A 225 -5.49 -32.68 23.77
CA TYR A 225 -4.48 -32.79 22.74
C TYR A 225 -3.42 -31.71 22.94
N ASN A 226 -2.15 -32.10 22.80
CA ASN A 226 -1.01 -31.18 22.77
C ASN A 226 -0.36 -31.25 21.39
N GLY A 227 0.29 -30.17 20.98
CA GLY A 227 0.97 -30.08 19.70
C GLY A 227 1.60 -28.72 19.46
N CYS A 228 1.95 -28.45 18.20
CA CYS A 228 2.50 -27.18 17.76
C CYS A 228 1.49 -26.40 16.90
N ALA A 229 1.78 -25.12 16.66
CA ALA A 229 1.01 -24.30 15.77
C ALA A 229 1.87 -23.35 14.92
N THR A 230 1.30 -22.97 13.79
CA THR A 230 1.74 -21.83 12.98
C THR A 230 0.58 -20.84 12.89
N VAL A 231 0.86 -19.55 12.99
CA VAL A 231 -0.08 -18.49 12.60
C VAL A 231 -0.13 -18.35 11.08
N SER A 232 -1.12 -17.61 10.58
CA SER A 232 -1.20 -17.22 9.17
C SER A 232 0.15 -16.66 8.70
N ASN A 233 0.63 -17.15 7.56
CA ASN A 233 1.89 -16.68 6.98
C ASN A 233 1.69 -15.56 5.95
N GLN A 234 0.52 -14.94 5.97
CA GLN A 234 0.19 -13.73 5.24
C GLN A 234 0.68 -12.52 6.02
N ASP A 235 1.47 -11.68 5.36
CA ASP A 235 1.88 -10.40 5.88
C ASP A 235 0.70 -9.41 5.83
N PRO A 236 0.19 -8.92 6.98
CA PRO A 236 -0.95 -8.02 7.02
C PRO A 236 -0.59 -6.58 6.62
N THR A 237 0.68 -6.25 6.44
CA THR A 237 1.15 -4.90 6.17
C THR A 237 1.32 -4.60 4.69
N LEU A 238 1.20 -5.62 3.82
CA LEU A 238 1.35 -5.48 2.37
C LEU A 238 0.29 -4.59 1.71
N ASP A 239 -0.76 -4.19 2.41
CA ASP A 239 -1.69 -3.16 1.92
C ASP A 239 -0.99 -1.79 1.73
N TRP A 240 0.20 -1.59 2.30
CA TRP A 240 1.06 -0.43 2.04
C TRP A 240 2.00 -0.61 0.85
N SER A 241 2.13 -1.82 0.29
CA SER A 241 3.01 -2.04 -0.85
C SER A 241 2.39 -1.42 -2.11
N GLY A 242 3.24 -0.82 -2.93
CA GLY A 242 2.77 -0.09 -4.10
C GLY A 242 3.74 0.98 -4.56
N LEU A 243 3.35 1.63 -5.66
CA LEU A 243 4.07 2.76 -6.22
C LEU A 243 3.31 4.03 -5.88
N TYR A 244 3.98 5.00 -5.27
CA TYR A 244 3.45 6.29 -4.89
C TYR A 244 4.20 7.41 -5.59
N PHE A 245 3.56 8.51 -5.98
CA PHE A 245 4.22 9.56 -6.75
C PHE A 245 3.81 10.98 -6.40
N ALA A 246 4.69 11.93 -6.68
CA ALA A 246 4.41 13.35 -6.68
C ALA A 246 5.04 14.05 -7.89
N SER A 247 4.37 15.08 -8.41
CA SER A 247 4.97 16.07 -9.31
C SER A 247 5.05 17.42 -8.60
N SER A 248 6.20 18.10 -8.60
CA SER A 248 6.30 19.43 -7.98
C SER A 248 5.39 20.42 -8.67
N THR A 249 4.69 21.24 -7.88
CA THR A 249 3.88 22.31 -8.44
C THR A 249 4.61 23.61 -8.71
N GLN A 250 5.76 23.79 -8.07
CA GLN A 250 6.59 24.99 -8.17
C GLN A 250 7.74 24.83 -9.15
N ASN A 251 8.36 23.64 -9.22
CA ASN A 251 9.44 23.34 -10.14
C ASN A 251 8.90 22.50 -11.29
N SER A 252 8.54 23.17 -12.40
CA SER A 252 8.23 22.49 -13.66
C SER A 252 9.42 21.65 -14.08
N GLY A 253 9.32 20.33 -13.91
CA GLY A 253 10.34 19.38 -14.29
C GLY A 253 10.75 18.38 -13.23
N PHE A 254 10.24 18.47 -12.01
CA PHE A 254 10.63 17.57 -10.92
C PHE A 254 9.51 16.60 -10.56
N SER A 255 9.84 15.31 -10.48
CA SER A 255 8.94 14.26 -10.00
C SER A 255 9.62 13.33 -8.99
N ILE A 256 8.82 12.76 -8.10
CA ILE A 256 9.23 11.80 -7.08
C ILE A 256 8.39 10.54 -7.27
N ASN A 257 9.04 9.39 -7.31
CA ASN A 257 8.40 8.06 -7.26
C ASN A 257 8.93 7.34 -6.01
N LEU A 258 8.05 6.85 -5.15
CA LEU A 258 8.35 6.01 -3.99
C LEU A 258 7.73 4.63 -4.25
N GLU A 259 8.58 3.62 -4.38
CA GLU A 259 8.16 2.22 -4.48
C GLU A 259 8.33 1.55 -3.12
N LEU A 260 7.24 1.02 -2.57
CA LEU A 260 7.20 0.19 -1.37
C LEU A 260 6.98 -1.26 -1.82
N ASN A 261 8.04 -2.07 -1.82
CA ASN A 261 8.00 -3.44 -2.36
C ASN A 261 7.44 -4.44 -1.34
N ASP A 262 6.88 -5.56 -1.82
CA ASP A 262 6.35 -6.65 -0.97
C ASP A 262 7.41 -7.31 -0.07
N ASP A 263 8.68 -7.12 -0.38
CA ASP A 263 9.80 -7.61 0.42
C ASP A 263 10.26 -6.60 1.49
N HIS A 264 9.46 -5.56 1.75
CA HIS A 264 9.77 -4.45 2.64
C HIS A 264 10.93 -3.54 2.23
N SER A 265 11.49 -3.71 1.02
CA SER A 265 12.44 -2.75 0.48
C SER A 265 11.70 -1.52 -0.06
N ALA A 266 12.37 -0.36 0.02
CA ALA A 266 11.84 0.90 -0.47
C ALA A 266 12.83 1.54 -1.46
N ILE A 267 12.31 2.14 -2.52
CA ILE A 267 13.10 2.87 -3.51
C ILE A 267 12.44 4.23 -3.75
N THR A 268 13.19 5.31 -3.54
CA THR A 268 12.75 6.66 -3.96
C THR A 268 13.55 7.11 -5.16
N THR A 269 12.87 7.47 -6.26
CA THR A 269 13.49 8.03 -7.46
C THR A 269 13.05 9.47 -7.66
N TYR A 270 14.02 10.39 -7.71
CA TYR A 270 13.83 11.79 -8.06
C TYR A 270 14.24 12.00 -9.51
N SER A 271 13.36 12.56 -10.33
CA SER A 271 13.63 12.80 -11.75
C SER A 271 13.51 14.28 -12.10
N TYR A 272 14.38 14.73 -13.00
CA TYR A 272 14.48 16.13 -13.42
C TYR A 272 14.32 16.24 -14.94
N SER A 273 13.49 17.17 -15.41
CA SER A 273 13.22 17.36 -16.84
C SER A 273 14.26 18.24 -17.54
N ASN A 274 15.29 18.69 -16.84
CA ASN A 274 16.39 19.47 -17.38
C ASN A 274 17.50 18.58 -17.99
N GLY A 275 17.30 17.26 -17.99
CA GLY A 275 18.26 16.28 -18.50
C GLY A 275 19.28 15.81 -17.46
N ASP A 276 19.21 16.28 -16.22
CA ASP A 276 20.02 15.76 -15.13
C ASP A 276 19.66 14.29 -14.83
N PRO A 277 20.64 13.45 -14.46
CA PRO A 277 20.37 12.07 -14.13
C PRO A 277 19.47 11.96 -12.90
N SER A 278 18.55 10.99 -12.92
CA SER A 278 17.69 10.72 -11.76
C SER A 278 18.52 10.32 -10.54
N ILE A 279 18.08 10.79 -9.37
CA ILE A 279 18.65 10.41 -8.08
C ILE A 279 17.85 9.24 -7.54
N VAL A 280 18.53 8.20 -7.07
CA VAL A 280 17.91 7.01 -6.49
C VAL A 280 18.37 6.83 -5.06
N GLU A 281 17.39 6.75 -4.16
CA GLU A 281 17.54 6.33 -2.77
C GLU A 281 17.02 4.90 -2.61
N GLN A 282 17.70 4.09 -1.81
CA GLN A 282 17.29 2.72 -1.50
C GLN A 282 17.30 2.51 0.01
N GLY A 283 16.35 1.72 0.49
CA GLY A 283 16.18 1.44 1.90
C GLY A 283 15.04 0.47 2.16
N PHE A 284 14.29 0.69 3.22
CA PHE A 284 13.20 -0.18 3.63
C PHE A 284 11.99 0.61 4.16
N TRP A 285 10.86 -0.08 4.27
CA TRP A 285 9.64 0.46 4.87
C TRP A 285 9.02 -0.51 5.87
N GLN A 286 8.30 0.05 6.85
CA GLN A 286 7.54 -0.74 7.83
C GLN A 286 6.39 0.06 8.43
N GLN A 287 5.28 -0.62 8.71
CA GLN A 287 4.10 -0.01 9.30
C GLN A 287 4.35 0.37 10.78
N LEU A 288 3.93 1.57 11.18
CA LEU A 288 3.95 2.03 12.57
C LEU A 288 2.58 1.87 13.23
N ASN A 289 1.52 2.17 12.49
CA ASN A 289 0.13 2.01 12.92
C ASN A 289 -0.80 1.96 11.69
N GLN A 290 -2.12 1.91 11.90
CA GLN A 290 -3.11 1.80 10.83
C GLN A 290 -3.02 2.91 9.78
N ASN A 291 -2.47 4.07 10.13
CA ASN A 291 -2.44 5.25 9.29
C ASN A 291 -1.02 5.78 9.04
N GLN A 292 0.03 5.14 9.55
CA GLN A 292 1.40 5.62 9.37
C GLN A 292 2.36 4.51 8.95
N VAL A 293 3.19 4.83 7.97
CA VAL A 293 4.30 4.01 7.48
C VAL A 293 5.62 4.76 7.64
N GLN A 294 6.63 4.08 8.16
CA GLN A 294 8.00 4.57 8.23
C GLN A 294 8.73 4.15 6.97
N VAL A 295 9.46 5.08 6.35
CA VAL A 295 10.34 4.83 5.22
C VAL A 295 11.73 5.31 5.59
N VAL A 296 12.70 4.39 5.56
CA VAL A 296 14.10 4.65 5.93
C VAL A 296 14.99 4.34 4.74
N MET A 297 15.61 5.37 4.18
CA MET A 297 16.60 5.26 3.11
C MET A 297 17.99 5.12 3.73
N THR A 298 18.74 4.10 3.32
CA THR A 298 20.09 3.81 3.82
C THR A 298 21.17 4.10 2.78
N ARG A 299 20.79 4.25 1.51
CA ARG A 299 21.68 4.55 0.39
C ARG A 299 21.13 5.68 -0.46
N HIS A 300 22.02 6.57 -0.90
CA HIS A 300 21.79 7.63 -1.87
C HIS A 300 22.88 7.59 -2.93
N GLN A 301 22.52 7.32 -4.20
CA GLN A 301 23.50 7.13 -5.29
C GLN A 301 24.64 6.14 -4.93
N GLN A 302 24.31 5.01 -4.31
CA GLN A 302 25.25 4.00 -3.82
C GLN A 302 26.15 4.43 -2.65
N GLN A 303 25.99 5.65 -2.11
CA GLN A 303 26.67 6.10 -0.90
C GLN A 303 25.76 5.94 0.32
N TYR A 304 26.35 5.61 1.47
CA TYR A 304 25.60 5.51 2.71
C TYR A 304 25.09 6.90 3.13
N LEU A 305 23.76 7.05 3.16
CA LEU A 305 23.10 8.24 3.67
C LEU A 305 21.81 7.79 4.35
N LEU A 306 21.67 8.10 5.63
CA LEU A 306 20.48 7.78 6.40
C LEU A 306 19.48 8.93 6.30
N SER A 307 18.36 8.66 5.66
CA SER A 307 17.17 9.52 5.60
C SER A 307 15.96 8.76 6.13
N GLU A 308 15.14 9.42 6.93
CA GLU A 308 13.96 8.83 7.56
C GLU A 308 12.76 9.76 7.38
N ARG A 309 11.65 9.20 6.88
CA ARG A 309 10.38 9.89 6.68
C ARG A 309 9.25 9.04 7.30
N ILE A 310 8.31 9.71 7.95
CA ILE A 310 7.05 9.08 8.39
C ILE A 310 5.96 9.65 7.50
N PHE A 311 5.28 8.76 6.77
CA PHE A 311 4.13 9.11 5.95
C PHE A 311 2.86 8.77 6.68
N THR A 312 1.91 9.70 6.70
CA THR A 312 0.54 9.49 7.17
C THR A 312 -0.37 9.27 5.95
N LEU A 313 -1.19 8.21 6.00
CA LEU A 313 -2.22 7.95 5.00
C LEU A 313 -3.41 8.90 5.22
N ASP A 314 -3.67 9.75 4.25
CA ASP A 314 -4.79 10.69 4.22
C ASP A 314 -5.51 10.62 2.87
N ASN A 315 -6.77 10.16 2.86
CA ASN A 315 -7.62 10.07 1.67
C ASN A 315 -6.95 9.41 0.45
N GLY A 316 -6.25 8.29 0.66
CA GLY A 316 -5.54 7.54 -0.39
C GLY A 316 -4.22 8.18 -0.85
N LYS A 317 -3.63 9.04 -0.02
CA LYS A 317 -2.34 9.72 -0.27
C LYS A 317 -1.42 9.52 0.92
N LEU A 318 -0.12 9.47 0.66
CA LEU A 318 0.92 9.48 1.69
C LEU A 318 1.44 10.90 1.89
N VAL A 319 1.35 11.41 3.10
CA VAL A 319 1.77 12.78 3.45
C VAL A 319 2.91 12.73 4.46
N ALA A 320 4.04 13.38 4.16
CA ALA A 320 5.14 13.58 5.10
C ALA A 320 5.49 15.07 5.18
N GLU A 321 5.45 15.66 6.38
CA GLU A 321 5.78 17.08 6.58
C GLU A 321 7.26 17.31 6.92
N LYS A 322 7.93 16.28 7.40
CA LYS A 322 9.30 16.33 7.91
C LYS A 322 10.11 15.16 7.39
N GLU A 323 11.41 15.38 7.32
CA GLU A 323 12.41 14.36 7.05
C GLU A 323 13.54 14.48 8.06
N LYS A 324 14.11 13.36 8.47
CA LYS A 324 15.30 13.33 9.31
C LYS A 324 16.48 12.83 8.48
N VAL A 325 17.53 13.63 8.39
CA VAL A 325 18.77 13.27 7.72
C VAL A 325 19.88 13.19 8.77
N GLY A 326 20.44 11.99 8.94
CA GLY A 326 21.30 11.69 10.08
C GLY A 326 20.56 11.89 11.41
N ASN A 327 20.98 12.89 12.21
CA ASN A 327 20.39 13.20 13.52
C ASN A 327 19.57 14.50 13.53
N VAL A 328 19.38 15.14 12.38
CA VAL A 328 18.70 16.43 12.30
C VAL A 328 17.38 16.27 11.58
N VAL A 329 16.31 16.78 12.18
CA VAL A 329 14.96 16.80 11.61
C VAL A 329 14.75 18.13 10.88
N TYR A 330 14.29 18.06 9.64
CA TYR A 330 14.03 19.19 8.76
C TYR A 330 12.56 19.19 8.34
N PRO A 331 11.90 20.37 8.27
CA PRO A 331 10.64 20.48 7.54
C PRO A 331 10.89 20.27 6.05
N ILE A 332 10.03 19.49 5.40
CA ILE A 332 10.02 19.38 3.94
C ILE A 332 9.40 20.67 3.38
N ALA A 333 10.02 21.23 2.35
CA ALA A 333 9.58 22.49 1.77
C ALA A 333 8.12 22.45 1.29
N ASN A 334 7.48 23.63 1.21
CA ASN A 334 6.14 23.82 0.63
C ASN A 334 4.98 23.08 1.33
N GLY A 335 5.13 22.76 2.61
CA GLY A 335 4.07 22.12 3.40
C GLY A 335 4.11 20.60 3.38
N GLY A 336 5.19 19.99 2.88
CA GLY A 336 5.40 18.55 2.93
C GLY A 336 5.55 17.90 1.56
N LEU A 337 5.73 16.58 1.60
CA LEU A 337 5.69 15.68 0.47
C LEU A 337 4.35 14.95 0.47
N VAL A 338 3.56 15.13 -0.58
CA VAL A 338 2.27 14.44 -0.79
C VAL A 338 2.42 13.49 -1.96
N LEU A 339 2.36 12.19 -1.72
CA LEU A 339 2.43 11.15 -2.74
C LEU A 339 1.06 10.50 -2.95
N PHE A 340 0.71 10.25 -4.20
CA PHE A 340 -0.53 9.60 -4.59
C PHE A 340 -0.25 8.14 -4.95
N GLU A 341 -1.09 7.22 -4.52
CA GLU A 341 -0.97 5.80 -4.88
C GLU A 341 -1.25 5.58 -6.38
N ALA A 342 -0.34 4.87 -7.05
CA ALA A 342 -0.52 4.36 -8.39
C ALA A 342 -1.48 3.16 -8.38
N LYS A 343 -2.37 3.06 -9.38
CA LYS A 343 -3.22 1.86 -9.50
C LYS A 343 -2.36 0.61 -9.74
N SER A 344 -2.63 -0.44 -8.96
CA SER A 344 -1.93 -1.72 -9.05
C SER A 344 -2.17 -2.44 -10.39
N LYS A 345 -1.14 -3.13 -10.90
CA LYS A 345 -1.21 -4.00 -12.10
C LYS A 345 -2.30 -5.09 -12.01
N GLN A 346 -2.79 -5.44 -10.82
CA GLN A 346 -3.84 -6.46 -10.65
C GLN A 346 -5.23 -5.99 -11.11
N ALA A 347 -5.47 -4.68 -11.25
CA ALA A 347 -6.67 -4.18 -11.91
C ALA A 347 -6.66 -4.40 -13.45
N GLN A 348 -5.51 -4.78 -14.04
CA GLN A 348 -5.32 -4.85 -15.50
C GLN A 348 -5.56 -6.22 -16.13
N VAL A 349 -5.86 -7.27 -15.35
CA VAL A 349 -6.03 -8.62 -15.92
C VAL A 349 -7.47 -8.89 -16.39
N ASN A 350 -8.46 -8.08 -15.99
CA ASN A 350 -9.88 -8.35 -16.28
C ASN A 350 -10.59 -7.33 -17.18
N ALA A 351 -9.89 -6.35 -17.75
CA ALA A 351 -10.49 -5.39 -18.66
C ALA A 351 -9.61 -5.22 -19.91
N THR A 352 -9.86 -6.01 -20.94
CA THR A 352 -9.67 -5.54 -22.32
C THR A 352 -10.75 -4.50 -22.59
N THR A 353 -10.58 -3.30 -22.04
CA THR A 353 -11.44 -2.15 -22.27
C THR A 353 -10.90 -1.37 -23.46
N ASN A 354 -11.52 -1.56 -24.62
CA ASN A 354 -11.16 -0.81 -25.82
C ASN A 354 -11.69 0.62 -25.68
N VAL A 355 -10.78 1.59 -25.55
CA VAL A 355 -11.10 3.01 -25.72
C VAL A 355 -11.68 3.22 -27.12
N ASP A 356 -12.75 4.01 -27.23
CA ASP A 356 -13.40 4.29 -28.50
C ASP A 356 -12.58 5.26 -29.35
N LEU A 357 -11.70 4.69 -30.18
CA LEU A 357 -10.84 5.41 -31.12
C LEU A 357 -11.54 5.79 -32.45
N ALA A 358 -12.87 5.72 -32.54
CA ALA A 358 -13.59 6.23 -33.70
C ALA A 358 -13.36 7.74 -33.85
N ALA A 359 -13.17 8.20 -35.10
CA ALA A 359 -12.90 9.60 -35.40
C ALA A 359 -13.91 10.54 -34.72
N LYS A 360 -13.42 11.37 -33.80
CA LYS A 360 -14.22 12.30 -33.01
C LYS A 360 -13.43 13.59 -32.77
N GLN A 361 -14.14 14.71 -32.84
CA GLN A 361 -13.63 16.03 -32.49
C GLN A 361 -14.35 16.48 -31.23
N ILE A 362 -13.65 16.48 -30.10
CA ILE A 362 -14.19 16.85 -28.79
C ILE A 362 -13.73 18.27 -28.46
N ASN A 363 -14.67 19.21 -28.47
CA ASN A 363 -14.42 20.60 -28.10
C ASN A 363 -14.36 20.73 -26.59
N SER A 364 -13.55 21.68 -26.12
CA SER A 364 -13.55 22.07 -24.71
C SER A 364 -14.71 23.02 -24.38
N SER A 365 -15.05 23.07 -23.09
CA SER A 365 -16.12 23.89 -22.51
C SER A 365 -15.53 25.02 -21.67
N ASP A 366 -16.13 26.20 -21.76
CA ASP A 366 -15.97 27.33 -20.84
C ASP A 366 -17.22 27.56 -19.97
N GLN A 367 -18.13 26.58 -19.93
CA GLN A 367 -19.28 26.64 -19.05
C GLN A 367 -18.90 26.14 -17.66
N LEU A 368 -19.35 26.86 -16.63
CA LEU A 368 -19.12 26.46 -15.24
C LEU A 368 -19.86 25.16 -14.94
N ASP A 369 -19.11 24.12 -14.57
CA ASP A 369 -19.64 22.91 -13.96
C ASP A 369 -19.15 22.84 -12.50
N PRO A 370 -20.05 22.77 -11.49
CA PRO A 370 -19.64 22.76 -10.09
C PRO A 370 -18.72 21.61 -9.68
N LYS A 371 -18.84 20.42 -10.29
CA LYS A 371 -17.98 19.28 -9.98
C LYS A 371 -16.59 19.47 -10.56
N VAL A 372 -16.51 20.01 -11.78
CA VAL A 372 -15.23 20.37 -12.40
C VAL A 372 -14.52 21.44 -11.59
N ASP A 373 -15.24 22.50 -11.21
CA ASP A 373 -14.71 23.60 -10.40
C ASP A 373 -14.17 23.10 -9.05
N GLN A 374 -14.92 22.21 -8.39
CA GLN A 374 -14.51 21.58 -7.14
C GLN A 374 -13.25 20.73 -7.30
N ALA A 375 -13.16 19.88 -8.34
CA ALA A 375 -11.99 19.04 -8.59
C ALA A 375 -10.72 19.88 -8.80
N ILE A 376 -10.84 20.99 -9.55
CA ILE A 376 -9.73 21.90 -9.80
C ILE A 376 -9.35 22.66 -8.51
N ARG A 377 -10.30 23.16 -7.72
CA ARG A 377 -10.01 23.80 -6.43
C ARG A 377 -9.35 22.86 -5.44
N GLU A 378 -9.75 21.59 -5.42
CA GLU A 378 -9.13 20.58 -4.59
C GLU A 378 -7.67 20.34 -5.02
N TYR A 379 -7.38 20.31 -6.33
CA TYR A 379 -6.00 20.34 -6.83
C TYR A 379 -5.21 21.55 -6.28
N PHE A 380 -5.77 22.77 -6.33
CA PHE A 380 -5.10 23.96 -5.81
C PHE A 380 -4.81 23.88 -4.32
N LYS A 381 -5.77 23.39 -3.54
CA LYS A 381 -5.67 23.18 -2.09
C LYS A 381 -4.58 22.16 -1.75
N ILE A 382 -4.59 20.99 -2.41
CA ILE A 382 -3.61 19.92 -2.16
C ILE A 382 -2.18 20.39 -2.47
N ASN A 383 -2.04 21.27 -3.46
CA ASN A 383 -0.73 21.75 -3.89
C ASN A 383 -0.30 23.07 -3.23
N ASN A 384 -1.07 23.56 -2.25
CA ASN A 384 -0.83 24.82 -1.55
C ASN A 384 -0.53 26.00 -2.49
N THR A 385 -1.30 26.06 -3.58
CA THR A 385 -1.20 27.10 -4.61
C THR A 385 -2.52 27.86 -4.65
N SER A 386 -2.46 29.20 -4.72
CA SER A 386 -3.68 30.00 -4.85
C SER A 386 -4.28 29.83 -6.26
N PRO A 387 -5.59 29.63 -6.40
CA PRO A 387 -6.27 29.62 -7.70
C PRO A 387 -6.49 31.04 -8.28
N ASP A 388 -6.10 32.10 -7.57
CA ASP A 388 -6.41 33.49 -7.93
C ASP A 388 -6.06 33.83 -9.39
N ASN A 389 -7.00 34.48 -10.07
CA ASN A 389 -6.89 34.89 -11.48
C ASN A 389 -6.67 33.76 -12.49
N THR A 390 -6.83 32.50 -12.08
CA THR A 390 -6.74 31.37 -13.01
C THR A 390 -8.04 31.21 -13.78
N LYS A 391 -7.92 30.99 -15.09
CA LYS A 391 -9.01 30.53 -15.94
C LYS A 391 -8.77 29.12 -16.43
N TYR A 392 -9.85 28.39 -16.66
CA TYR A 392 -9.77 27.05 -17.23
C TYR A 392 -10.79 26.80 -18.33
N ARG A 393 -10.45 25.87 -19.21
CA ARG A 393 -11.39 25.16 -20.09
C ARG A 393 -11.30 23.67 -19.79
N TRP A 394 -12.38 22.96 -20.00
CA TRP A 394 -12.43 21.55 -19.63
C TRP A 394 -13.17 20.69 -20.64
N LEU A 395 -12.89 19.40 -20.64
CA LEU A 395 -13.68 18.37 -21.31
C LEU A 395 -13.54 17.06 -20.55
N THR A 396 -14.40 16.11 -20.87
CA THR A 396 -14.31 14.75 -20.36
C THR A 396 -14.11 13.76 -21.51
N TYR A 397 -13.36 12.70 -21.24
CA TYR A 397 -13.15 11.62 -22.19
C TYR A 397 -12.71 10.35 -21.45
N ASP A 398 -13.20 9.19 -21.84
CA ASP A 398 -12.81 7.90 -21.26
C ASP A 398 -11.42 7.48 -21.77
N LEU A 399 -10.39 7.66 -20.94
CA LEU A 399 -9.00 7.41 -21.30
C LEU A 399 -8.55 5.98 -21.04
N ASN A 400 -9.25 5.25 -20.17
CA ASN A 400 -8.87 3.91 -19.73
C ASN A 400 -9.87 2.81 -20.17
N GLY A 401 -10.98 3.22 -20.81
CA GLY A 401 -12.03 2.38 -21.36
C GLY A 401 -12.98 1.80 -20.31
N ASP A 402 -12.94 2.24 -19.04
CA ASP A 402 -13.77 1.70 -17.97
C ASP A 402 -15.23 2.17 -18.01
N GLY A 403 -15.59 3.00 -19.00
CA GLY A 403 -16.91 3.57 -19.20
C GLY A 403 -17.19 4.79 -18.31
N LYS A 404 -16.22 5.24 -17.52
CA LYS A 404 -16.28 6.48 -16.74
C LYS A 404 -15.27 7.47 -17.27
N GLU A 405 -15.72 8.66 -17.62
CA GLU A 405 -14.84 9.63 -18.26
C GLU A 405 -13.90 10.32 -17.26
N GLU A 406 -12.62 10.40 -17.64
CA GLU A 406 -11.63 11.27 -17.04
C GLU A 406 -11.92 12.75 -17.35
N LEU A 407 -11.51 13.63 -16.45
CA LEU A 407 -11.60 15.08 -16.65
C LEU A 407 -10.26 15.63 -17.12
N PHE A 408 -10.30 16.43 -18.17
CA PHE A 408 -9.19 17.27 -18.63
C PHE A 408 -9.52 18.72 -18.31
N ALA A 409 -8.62 19.42 -17.62
CA ALA A 409 -8.74 20.86 -17.35
C ALA A 409 -7.48 21.58 -17.80
N GLN A 410 -7.58 22.37 -18.86
CA GLN A 410 -6.48 23.22 -19.33
C GLN A 410 -6.58 24.57 -18.63
N LEU A 411 -5.51 24.99 -17.94
CA LEU A 411 -5.41 26.24 -17.21
C LEU A 411 -4.75 27.33 -18.09
N ASP A 412 -5.04 28.59 -17.85
CA ASP A 412 -4.38 29.75 -18.50
C ASP A 412 -2.94 30.02 -18.00
N TRP A 413 -2.34 29.03 -17.35
CA TRP A 413 -0.96 29.02 -16.92
C TRP A 413 -0.03 28.71 -18.08
N CYS A 414 0.20 29.72 -18.91
CA CYS A 414 0.87 29.58 -20.19
C CYS A 414 2.26 30.25 -20.23
N GLY A 415 3.22 29.57 -20.85
CA GLY A 415 4.52 30.11 -21.23
C GLY A 415 4.72 30.07 -22.75
N SER A 416 5.96 30.28 -23.23
CA SER A 416 6.29 30.22 -24.67
C SER A 416 6.05 28.84 -25.29
N GLY A 417 6.13 27.79 -24.48
CA GLY A 417 5.90 26.41 -24.88
C GLY A 417 4.45 25.93 -24.74
N GLY A 418 3.51 26.74 -24.22
CA GLY A 418 2.09 26.35 -24.09
C GLY A 418 1.57 26.46 -22.66
N CYS A 419 0.34 25.98 -22.46
CA CYS A 419 -0.40 26.07 -21.21
C CYS A 419 -0.26 24.81 -20.35
N THR A 420 -0.77 24.85 -19.11
CA THR A 420 -0.80 23.69 -18.21
C THR A 420 -2.10 22.91 -18.38
N LEU A 421 -2.02 21.59 -18.49
CA LEU A 421 -3.15 20.67 -18.49
C LEU A 421 -3.13 19.85 -17.19
N LEU A 422 -4.28 19.74 -16.55
CA LEU A 422 -4.54 18.80 -15.47
C LEU A 422 -5.43 17.67 -16.02
N ILE A 423 -5.11 16.44 -15.65
CA ILE A 423 -5.90 15.25 -15.97
C ILE A 423 -6.31 14.63 -14.64
N PHE A 424 -7.59 14.31 -14.51
CA PHE A 424 -8.19 13.71 -13.33
C PHE A 424 -8.80 12.37 -13.71
N GLU A 425 -8.48 11.36 -12.91
CA GLU A 425 -9.08 10.05 -12.96
C GLU A 425 -10.51 10.08 -12.41
N ASN A 426 -11.40 9.32 -13.04
CA ASN A 426 -12.70 9.05 -12.43
C ASN A 426 -12.58 7.92 -11.39
N HIS A 427 -12.71 8.24 -10.11
CA HIS A 427 -12.70 7.27 -9.02
C HIS A 427 -14.00 7.35 -8.23
N GLN A 428 -14.83 6.31 -8.32
CA GLN A 428 -16.13 6.23 -7.64
C GLN A 428 -17.01 7.47 -7.89
N ASP A 429 -17.08 7.91 -9.16
CA ASP A 429 -17.86 9.08 -9.61
C ASP A 429 -17.37 10.43 -9.06
N ASN A 430 -16.13 10.46 -8.56
CA ASN A 430 -15.41 11.67 -8.17
C ASN A 430 -14.11 11.80 -8.97
N TRP A 431 -13.80 13.01 -9.43
CA TRP A 431 -12.54 13.28 -10.11
C TRP A 431 -11.41 13.50 -9.13
N ARG A 432 -10.40 12.63 -9.20
CA ARG A 432 -9.17 12.70 -8.41
C ARG A 432 -8.02 13.11 -9.32
N PHE A 433 -7.24 14.10 -8.91
CA PHE A 433 -6.08 14.55 -9.69
C PHE A 433 -5.14 13.38 -9.99
N ASN A 434 -4.75 13.22 -11.26
CA ASN A 434 -3.94 12.10 -11.74
C ASN A 434 -2.65 12.59 -12.42
N SER A 435 -2.73 13.55 -13.34
CA SER A 435 -1.55 14.03 -14.07
C SER A 435 -1.56 15.54 -14.26
N ARG A 436 -0.36 16.13 -14.26
CA ARG A 436 -0.13 17.51 -14.71
C ARG A 436 0.84 17.46 -15.89
N VAL A 437 0.46 18.09 -17.00
CA VAL A 437 1.28 18.21 -18.21
C VAL A 437 1.49 19.69 -18.52
N THR A 438 2.72 20.10 -18.77
CA THR A 438 3.08 21.48 -19.15
C THR A 438 3.30 21.58 -20.66
N LEU A 439 3.39 22.82 -21.16
CA LEU A 439 3.71 23.11 -22.56
C LEU A 439 2.67 22.55 -23.55
N VAL A 440 1.40 22.51 -23.14
CA VAL A 440 0.31 22.02 -23.99
C VAL A 440 -0.14 23.11 -24.95
N LYS A 441 -0.07 22.84 -26.26
CA LYS A 441 -0.52 23.75 -27.32
C LYS A 441 -1.58 23.11 -28.19
N GLY A 442 -2.67 23.86 -28.38
CA GLY A 442 -3.72 23.48 -29.32
C GLY A 442 -4.42 22.19 -28.91
N ASP A 443 -4.74 21.40 -29.92
CA ASP A 443 -5.41 20.12 -29.78
C ASP A 443 -4.48 19.03 -29.20
N ILE A 444 -5.10 18.04 -28.55
CA ILE A 444 -4.44 16.84 -28.05
C ILE A 444 -5.03 15.66 -28.82
N ARG A 445 -4.21 14.80 -29.41
CA ARG A 445 -4.72 13.58 -30.06
C ARG A 445 -4.50 12.36 -29.19
N LEU A 446 -5.33 11.34 -29.37
CA LEU A 446 -5.06 10.05 -28.75
C LEU A 446 -4.13 9.23 -29.64
N GLY A 447 -3.17 8.54 -29.04
CA GLY A 447 -2.43 7.48 -29.71
C GLY A 447 -3.35 6.27 -29.98
N LYS A 448 -2.89 5.30 -30.76
CA LYS A 448 -3.58 4.01 -30.96
C LYS A 448 -3.20 2.99 -29.89
N THR A 449 -2.09 3.23 -29.20
CA THR A 449 -1.54 2.39 -28.14
C THR A 449 -2.01 2.82 -26.76
N GLN A 450 -2.19 1.84 -25.90
CA GLN A 450 -2.37 2.05 -24.47
C GLN A 450 -1.13 1.60 -23.73
N ASN A 451 -0.78 2.34 -22.68
CA ASN A 451 0.22 1.94 -21.71
C ASN A 451 -0.40 1.90 -20.33
N HIS A 452 -0.24 0.78 -19.63
CA HIS A 452 -0.82 0.57 -18.31
C HIS A 452 -2.32 0.91 -18.23
N GLY A 453 -3.08 0.44 -19.22
CA GLY A 453 -4.54 0.57 -19.26
C GLY A 453 -5.06 1.97 -19.58
N TRP A 454 -4.19 2.94 -19.90
CA TRP A 454 -4.56 4.29 -20.31
C TRP A 454 -4.07 4.59 -21.72
N GLN A 455 -4.86 5.34 -22.49
CA GLN A 455 -4.53 5.70 -23.87
C GLN A 455 -3.34 6.66 -23.93
N ASP A 456 -2.41 6.46 -24.85
CA ASP A 456 -1.33 7.42 -25.05
C ASP A 456 -1.87 8.78 -25.53
N LEU A 457 -1.23 9.87 -25.11
CA LEU A 457 -1.59 11.23 -25.50
C LEU A 457 -0.54 11.83 -26.43
N ILE A 458 -0.96 12.41 -27.53
CA ILE A 458 -0.10 13.01 -28.54
C ILE A 458 -0.23 14.53 -28.48
N PHE A 459 0.91 15.19 -28.26
CA PHE A 459 0.98 16.64 -28.11
C PHE A 459 1.81 17.26 -29.24
N ASN A 460 1.36 18.41 -29.75
CA ASN A 460 2.16 19.24 -30.64
C ASN A 460 3.16 20.07 -29.81
N VAL A 461 4.45 19.80 -29.98
CA VAL A 461 5.54 20.54 -29.31
C VAL A 461 6.15 21.51 -30.30
N SER A 462 6.27 22.78 -29.91
CA SER A 462 6.94 23.82 -30.70
C SER A 462 7.30 25.03 -29.83
N GLY A 463 8.26 25.84 -30.28
CA GLY A 463 8.69 27.05 -29.57
C GLY A 463 9.69 26.77 -28.44
N GLY A 464 10.19 27.83 -27.79
CA GLY A 464 11.20 27.69 -26.73
C GLY A 464 12.55 27.13 -27.18
N GLY A 465 12.83 27.12 -28.49
CA GLY A 465 14.05 26.55 -29.08
C GLY A 465 13.91 25.08 -29.52
N ALA A 466 12.75 24.44 -29.30
CA ALA A 466 12.49 23.08 -29.76
C ALA A 466 12.11 23.04 -31.26
N GLU A 467 12.60 22.02 -31.96
CA GLU A 467 12.16 21.66 -33.31
C GLU A 467 10.68 21.20 -33.27
N PRO A 468 9.79 21.76 -34.10
CA PRO A 468 8.38 21.38 -34.10
C PRO A 468 8.16 19.90 -34.42
N ALA A 469 7.52 19.16 -33.51
CA ALA A 469 7.20 17.75 -33.68
C ALA A 469 5.97 17.33 -32.86
N LYS A 470 5.40 16.17 -33.18
CA LYS A 470 4.39 15.50 -32.36
C LYS A 470 5.09 14.55 -31.39
N HIS A 471 4.73 14.59 -30.12
CA HIS A 471 5.35 13.75 -29.09
C HIS A 471 4.31 12.86 -28.41
N THR A 472 4.68 11.60 -28.18
CA THR A 472 3.85 10.61 -27.50
C THR A 472 4.13 10.61 -26.00
N LEU A 473 3.12 10.93 -25.19
CA LEU A 473 3.13 10.77 -23.75
C LEU A 473 2.41 9.48 -23.41
N SER A 474 3.19 8.45 -23.10
CA SER A 474 2.67 7.18 -22.62
C SER A 474 2.44 7.21 -21.12
N TYR A 475 1.31 6.66 -20.68
CA TYR A 475 0.99 6.59 -19.26
C TYR A 475 1.95 5.62 -18.54
N THR A 476 2.56 6.08 -17.46
CA THR A 476 3.64 5.35 -16.76
C THR A 476 3.12 4.22 -15.86
N GLY A 477 1.80 4.03 -15.80
CA GLY A 477 1.12 3.24 -14.77
C GLY A 477 0.69 4.07 -13.56
N VAL A 478 1.04 5.36 -13.58
CA VAL A 478 0.89 6.25 -12.44
C VAL A 478 0.35 7.62 -12.86
N SER A 479 1.03 8.24 -13.83
CA SER A 479 0.67 9.53 -14.42
C SER A 479 1.24 9.64 -15.83
N TYR A 480 0.73 10.58 -16.62
CA TYR A 480 1.41 11.04 -17.83
C TYR A 480 2.64 11.89 -17.45
N PRO A 481 3.76 11.76 -18.19
CA PRO A 481 4.95 12.56 -17.98
C PRO A 481 4.65 14.07 -18.02
N LEU A 482 5.39 14.83 -17.20
CA LEU A 482 5.13 16.27 -17.01
C LEU A 482 5.36 17.12 -18.28
N ASN A 483 6.34 16.78 -19.10
CA ASN A 483 6.78 17.63 -20.21
C ASN A 483 6.81 16.85 -21.54
N PRO A 484 5.95 17.18 -22.51
CA PRO A 484 5.93 16.54 -23.82
C PRO A 484 7.23 16.68 -24.63
N SER A 485 7.98 17.76 -24.45
CA SER A 485 9.16 18.07 -25.29
C SER A 485 10.34 17.11 -25.11
N VAL A 486 10.36 16.34 -24.02
CA VAL A 486 11.38 15.32 -23.76
C VAL A 486 10.87 13.90 -24.01
N ALA A 487 9.62 13.75 -24.43
CA ALA A 487 9.04 12.45 -24.76
C ALA A 487 9.44 12.01 -26.19
N PRO A 488 9.28 10.72 -26.56
CA PRO A 488 9.57 10.26 -27.92
C PRO A 488 8.72 10.98 -28.98
N VAL A 489 9.29 11.19 -30.16
CA VAL A 489 8.54 11.68 -31.34
C VAL A 489 7.55 10.61 -31.77
N ALA A 490 6.30 11.00 -31.99
CA ALA A 490 5.23 10.11 -32.42
C ALA A 490 5.39 9.73 -33.89
N ASP A 491 5.17 8.46 -34.22
CA ASP A 491 4.94 8.03 -35.60
C ASP A 491 3.50 8.40 -36.00
N ASP A 492 3.31 8.98 -37.19
CA ASP A 492 1.98 9.31 -37.70
C ASP A 492 1.08 8.06 -37.82
N ALA A 493 1.67 6.87 -37.97
CA ALA A 493 0.94 5.61 -37.97
C ALA A 493 0.28 5.29 -36.62
N ASP A 494 0.82 5.80 -35.51
CA ASP A 494 0.36 5.52 -34.14
C ASP A 494 -0.63 6.55 -33.61
N ILE A 495 -1.00 7.56 -34.41
CA ILE A 495 -1.93 8.61 -34.02
C ILE A 495 -3.35 8.25 -34.48
N SER A 496 -4.33 8.33 -33.57
CA SER A 496 -5.74 8.12 -33.89
C SER A 496 -6.41 9.39 -34.42
N ASP A 497 -7.63 9.25 -34.94
CA ASP A 497 -8.45 10.36 -35.42
C ASP A 497 -9.28 11.03 -34.30
N VAL A 498 -9.05 10.66 -33.03
CA VAL A 498 -9.66 11.32 -31.88
C VAL A 498 -8.86 12.56 -31.52
N VAL A 499 -9.54 13.70 -31.49
CA VAL A 499 -8.96 15.01 -31.19
C VAL A 499 -9.70 15.64 -30.02
N LEU A 500 -8.98 15.90 -28.94
CA LEU A 500 -9.43 16.61 -27.74
C LEU A 500 -9.03 18.08 -27.86
N PHE A 501 -9.82 18.98 -27.26
CA PHE A 501 -9.65 20.43 -27.39
C PHE A 501 -9.65 20.89 -28.86
N ALA A 502 -10.51 20.26 -29.68
CA ALA A 502 -10.57 20.48 -31.13
C ALA A 502 -10.98 21.91 -31.53
N ASP A 503 -11.56 22.67 -30.60
CA ASP A 503 -11.90 24.08 -30.77
C ASP A 503 -10.67 25.00 -30.81
N GLY A 504 -9.52 24.54 -30.29
CA GLY A 504 -8.26 25.29 -30.30
C GLY A 504 -8.29 26.59 -29.49
N VAL A 505 -9.30 26.79 -28.65
CA VAL A 505 -9.51 27.99 -27.84
C VAL A 505 -8.67 27.90 -26.58
N SER A 506 -7.81 28.88 -26.36
CA SER A 506 -7.02 28.95 -25.12
C SER A 506 -7.89 29.39 -23.93
N PRO A 507 -7.66 28.86 -22.72
CA PRO A 507 -8.32 29.35 -21.51
C PRO A 507 -8.12 30.84 -21.24
N ALA A 508 -7.01 31.43 -21.73
CA ALA A 508 -6.77 32.87 -21.65
C ALA A 508 -7.76 33.69 -22.52
N GLN A 509 -8.20 33.12 -23.65
CA GLN A 509 -9.16 33.75 -24.58
C GLN A 509 -10.59 33.62 -24.07
N SER A 510 -11.01 32.41 -23.68
CA SER A 510 -12.32 32.13 -23.10
C SER A 510 -12.21 30.95 -22.14
N GLY A 511 -12.61 31.15 -20.88
CA GLY A 511 -12.52 30.12 -19.85
C GLY A 511 -13.29 30.52 -18.59
N VAL A 512 -13.67 29.52 -17.81
CA VAL A 512 -14.28 29.69 -16.49
C VAL A 512 -13.22 30.27 -15.55
N LYS A 513 -13.59 31.27 -14.75
CA LYS A 513 -12.68 31.87 -13.76
C LYS A 513 -12.85 31.16 -12.41
N LEU A 514 -11.74 30.74 -11.80
CA LEU A 514 -11.72 30.19 -10.44
C LEU A 514 -11.84 31.27 -9.37
#